data_AF-A0A388MD71-F1
#
_entry.id   AF-A0A388MD71-F1
#
_cell.length_a   1.000
_cell.length_b   1.000
_cell.length_c   1.000
_cell.angle_alpha   90.00
_cell.angle_beta   90.00
_cell.angle_gamma   90.00
#
_symmetry.space_group_name_H-M   'P 1'
#
loop_
_entity.id
_entity.type
_entity.pdbx_description
1 polymer ?
#
loop_
_entity_poly.entity_id
_entity_poly.type
_entity_poly.pdbx_seq_one_letter_code
_entity_poly.pdbx_strand_id
1 'polypeptide(L)'
;MAARIREGGTGGANRGDVNGIVEAPAQGASASNAIVPYQGPQNRGGGSYGGGYNNGGGYNNGGGYSNGGGYNNGGGYNYGQRFTRQWTGGYKDRNQDGKIDRMYCLLSDQMEEREQWKQEKANLEQVEEDKKKALIKEEKRIQASREREQQEARLGKIVRTSAKAVYESALGRKVDIPEDDESEVSKLRRELEELRDRSMGELSQSRLDALRKEKEALLMAKDRQSEEERLKAEIVELKSRQEQGKSDDMRKDEILALQLHMKELGTIRTALEENNAEVSTLKVENNNLRKDVAGLKEKFLNLRNKRGSGDVTGSSPPVEPPKGKQRAGPSSTAMYTPKDLEALQKAYKAALEGKEMMLKEAEKLKERMTMMGASRVRISSRKTQMRRTKPRNLRTSFQTVHVESDEEDKQKDKKHEKGNPRSIEDVAHDLEVAKMAGFRENKLKELRNTKKAEVEAICVDEGITYIKLEQSRVDVAEIRASRDYAAWLKEKGPSEEEDGVDDV
;
A
#
# COMPACT_ATOMS: atom_id res chain seq x y z
N MET A 1 19.65 -42.02 51.06
CA MET A 1 18.23 -41.85 51.43
C MET A 1 17.49 -41.43 50.17
N ALA A 2 16.57 -42.29 49.74
CA ALA A 2 15.87 -42.20 48.47
C ALA A 2 14.52 -41.49 48.63
N ALA A 3 14.09 -40.77 47.60
CA ALA A 3 12.67 -40.47 47.38
C ALA A 3 12.40 -40.45 45.86
N ARG A 4 11.83 -41.56 45.38
CA ARG A 4 10.93 -41.65 44.21
C ARG A 4 9.52 -41.30 44.69
N ILE A 5 8.66 -40.74 43.82
CA ILE A 5 7.17 -40.74 43.79
C ILE A 5 6.79 -39.69 42.71
N ARG A 6 5.87 -39.85 41.75
CA ARG A 6 4.98 -40.95 41.29
C ARG A 6 4.30 -40.46 39.99
N GLU A 7 4.15 -41.36 39.02
CA GLU A 7 3.25 -41.26 37.86
C GLU A 7 1.78 -41.55 38.23
N GLY A 8 0.86 -41.05 37.40
CA GLY A 8 -0.56 -41.46 37.33
C GLY A 8 -1.49 -40.25 37.45
N GLY A 9 -2.45 -39.98 36.57
CA GLY A 9 -3.16 -40.82 35.59
C GLY A 9 -4.67 -40.57 35.75
N THR A 10 -5.45 -40.85 34.69
CA THR A 10 -6.93 -40.78 34.58
C THR A 10 -7.51 -39.40 34.24
N GLY A 11 -8.50 -39.23 33.36
CA GLY A 11 -9.34 -40.14 32.59
C GLY A 11 -10.61 -39.38 32.16
N GLY A 12 -11.06 -39.56 30.92
CA GLY A 12 -12.29 -38.93 30.42
C GLY A 12 -12.71 -39.52 29.09
N ALA A 13 -13.60 -40.51 29.15
CA ALA A 13 -14.19 -41.22 28.02
C ALA A 13 -15.54 -40.60 27.60
N ASN A 14 -15.84 -40.65 26.30
CA ASN A 14 -17.16 -40.98 25.73
C ASN A 14 -17.01 -41.08 24.20
N ARG A 15 -17.03 -42.29 23.61
CA ARG A 15 -18.18 -43.11 23.20
C ARG A 15 -19.02 -42.49 22.08
N GLY A 16 -18.97 -43.17 20.92
CA GLY A 16 -19.83 -42.96 19.77
C GLY A 16 -19.43 -43.86 18.59
N ASP A 17 -19.50 -45.18 18.78
CA ASP A 17 -19.59 -46.18 17.70
C ASP A 17 -20.74 -45.79 16.73
N VAL A 18 -20.80 -46.19 15.44
CA VAL A 18 -21.19 -47.53 14.99
C VAL A 18 -21.12 -47.59 13.44
N ASN A 19 -20.48 -48.67 12.93
CA ASN A 19 -20.66 -49.42 11.67
C ASN A 19 -20.56 -48.78 10.27
N GLY A 20 -19.81 -49.49 9.41
CA GLY A 20 -19.98 -49.41 7.96
C GLY A 20 -18.96 -50.21 7.14
N ILE A 21 -18.84 -51.52 7.37
CA ILE A 21 -18.15 -52.46 6.47
C ILE A 21 -19.00 -52.60 5.20
N VAL A 22 -18.46 -52.23 4.03
CA VAL A 22 -18.93 -52.74 2.74
C VAL A 22 -17.73 -53.01 1.84
N GLU A 23 -17.83 -54.18 1.20
CA GLU A 23 -16.86 -54.91 0.39
C GLU A 23 -16.36 -54.16 -0.85
N ALA A 24 -15.16 -54.56 -1.28
CA ALA A 24 -14.60 -54.24 -2.58
C ALA A 24 -15.28 -55.05 -3.70
N PRO A 25 -15.49 -54.45 -4.89
CA PRO A 25 -15.57 -55.23 -6.12
C PRO A 25 -14.24 -55.13 -6.87
N ALA A 26 -13.69 -56.30 -7.18
CA ALA A 26 -12.63 -56.48 -8.13
C ALA A 26 -13.17 -56.41 -9.58
N GLN A 27 -12.25 -56.07 -10.49
CA GLN A 27 -12.27 -56.29 -11.94
C GLN A 27 -13.08 -55.33 -12.83
N GLY A 28 -12.31 -54.49 -13.53
CA GLY A 28 -12.20 -54.59 -14.99
C GLY A 28 -13.22 -53.80 -15.82
N ALA A 29 -12.82 -52.61 -16.28
CA ALA A 29 -13.13 -52.14 -17.64
C ALA A 29 -12.29 -50.91 -17.97
N SER A 30 -11.67 -50.96 -19.15
CA SER A 30 -11.16 -49.79 -19.86
C SER A 30 -12.26 -48.74 -20.01
N ALA A 31 -12.02 -47.54 -19.52
CA ALA A 31 -12.72 -46.35 -20.00
C ALA A 31 -11.76 -45.16 -19.96
N SER A 32 -11.55 -44.60 -21.14
CA SER A 32 -10.67 -43.48 -21.45
C SER A 32 -11.11 -42.21 -20.74
N ASN A 33 -10.35 -41.76 -19.73
CA ASN A 33 -10.51 -40.43 -19.16
C ASN A 33 -9.87 -39.40 -20.12
N ALA A 34 -10.67 -38.99 -21.10
CA ALA A 34 -10.40 -37.81 -21.91
C ALA A 34 -10.33 -36.58 -21.00
N ILE A 35 -9.11 -36.08 -20.78
CA ILE A 35 -8.87 -34.80 -20.14
C ILE A 35 -9.37 -33.73 -21.11
N VAL A 36 -10.53 -33.15 -20.80
CA VAL A 36 -11.02 -31.92 -21.43
C VAL A 36 -10.10 -30.78 -20.96
N PRO A 37 -9.37 -30.10 -21.85
CA PRO A 37 -8.58 -28.95 -21.44
C PRO A 37 -9.53 -27.81 -21.06
N TYR A 38 -9.45 -27.39 -19.80
CA TYR A 38 -10.12 -26.19 -19.32
C TYR A 38 -9.56 -24.96 -20.07
N GLN A 39 -10.37 -24.42 -20.97
CA GLN A 39 -10.07 -23.23 -21.75
C GLN A 39 -10.49 -22.01 -20.92
N GLY A 40 -9.52 -21.40 -20.22
CA GLY A 40 -9.76 -20.14 -19.49
C GLY A 40 -10.22 -19.03 -20.45
N PRO A 41 -11.09 -18.10 -20.00
CA PRO A 41 -11.66 -17.09 -20.87
C PRO A 41 -10.57 -16.18 -21.42
N GLN A 42 -10.37 -16.25 -22.74
CA GLN A 42 -9.57 -15.31 -23.50
C GLN A 42 -10.28 -13.95 -23.48
N ASN A 43 -9.67 -13.01 -22.77
CA ASN A 43 -10.02 -11.60 -22.81
C ASN A 43 -9.70 -11.06 -24.22
N ARG A 44 -10.69 -11.13 -25.12
CA ARG A 44 -10.66 -10.42 -26.41
C ARG A 44 -11.15 -9.00 -26.18
N GLY A 45 -10.23 -8.05 -26.36
CA GLY A 45 -10.59 -6.65 -26.52
C GLY A 45 -11.43 -6.44 -27.79
N GLY A 46 -12.27 -5.41 -27.75
CA GLY A 46 -12.89 -4.84 -28.94
C GLY A 46 -14.24 -4.18 -28.69
N GLY A 47 -14.25 -2.84 -28.62
CA GLY A 47 -15.30 -2.05 -29.28
C GLY A 47 -16.53 -1.64 -28.46
N SER A 48 -16.53 -0.37 -28.05
CA SER A 48 -17.54 0.65 -28.37
C SER A 48 -19.05 0.33 -28.26
N TYR A 49 -19.73 1.11 -27.40
CA TYR A 49 -21.00 1.85 -27.58
C TYR A 49 -21.98 1.75 -26.40
N GLY A 50 -22.41 2.93 -25.91
CA GLY A 50 -23.59 3.15 -25.04
C GLY A 50 -23.33 2.90 -23.56
N GLY A 51 -23.42 3.86 -22.63
CA GLY A 51 -24.44 4.89 -22.47
C GLY A 51 -25.10 4.64 -21.11
N GLY A 52 -24.81 5.45 -20.10
CA GLY A 52 -25.37 5.23 -18.76
C GLY A 52 -24.82 6.18 -17.68
N TYR A 53 -25.49 7.32 -17.55
CA TYR A 53 -25.41 8.35 -16.52
C TYR A 53 -25.37 7.82 -15.07
N ASN A 54 -24.49 8.31 -14.19
CA ASN A 54 -24.76 9.45 -13.28
C ASN A 54 -23.72 9.62 -12.15
N ASN A 55 -23.47 10.89 -11.86
CA ASN A 55 -23.06 11.52 -10.59
C ASN A 55 -21.67 11.25 -9.98
N GLY A 56 -20.92 12.35 -9.82
CA GLY A 56 -20.07 12.52 -8.64
C GLY A 56 -18.84 13.42 -8.79
N GLY A 57 -19.04 14.74 -8.89
CA GLY A 57 -18.22 15.78 -8.25
C GLY A 57 -16.74 15.98 -8.62
N GLY A 58 -16.36 17.21 -8.96
CA GLY A 58 -14.96 17.67 -8.78
C GLY A 58 -14.49 18.75 -9.75
N TYR A 59 -14.56 20.01 -9.32
CA TYR A 59 -14.05 21.22 -9.97
C TYR A 59 -12.53 21.34 -9.69
N ASN A 60 -11.67 21.36 -10.71
CA ASN A 60 -10.93 22.50 -11.28
C ASN A 60 -10.54 23.65 -10.32
N ASN A 61 -9.22 23.83 -10.14
CA ASN A 61 -8.57 24.87 -9.35
C ASN A 61 -7.64 25.67 -10.30
N GLY A 62 -8.06 26.88 -10.67
CA GLY A 62 -7.29 27.82 -11.49
C GLY A 62 -6.74 28.94 -10.62
N GLY A 63 -5.52 28.76 -10.11
CA GLY A 63 -4.73 29.79 -9.43
C GLY A 63 -3.63 30.32 -10.35
N GLY A 64 -3.72 31.60 -10.71
CA GLY A 64 -2.72 32.28 -11.54
C GLY A 64 -2.82 33.79 -11.41
N TYR A 65 -2.47 34.33 -10.24
CA TYR A 65 -2.13 35.74 -10.07
C TYR A 65 -0.70 35.84 -9.51
N SER A 66 0.21 36.35 -10.33
CA SER A 66 1.45 36.96 -9.87
C SER A 66 1.60 38.31 -10.56
N ASN A 67 1.27 39.34 -9.78
CA ASN A 67 1.99 40.58 -9.51
C ASN A 67 2.56 41.46 -10.66
N GLY A 68 2.22 42.75 -10.57
CA GLY A 68 2.79 43.88 -11.32
C GLY A 68 1.67 44.86 -11.68
N GLY A 69 1.34 45.88 -10.88
CA GLY A 69 2.23 46.88 -10.31
C GLY A 69 2.51 47.95 -11.37
N GLY A 70 1.87 49.12 -11.29
CA GLY A 70 2.24 50.25 -12.16
C GLY A 70 1.16 51.30 -12.39
N TYR A 71 1.29 52.40 -11.66
CA TYR A 71 0.61 53.68 -11.82
C TYR A 71 0.81 54.32 -13.21
N ASN A 72 -0.26 54.94 -13.75
CA ASN A 72 -0.29 56.28 -14.38
C ASN A 72 -1.63 56.46 -15.13
N ASN A 73 -2.47 57.42 -14.75
CA ASN A 73 -2.43 58.83 -15.17
C ASN A 73 -3.01 59.04 -16.58
N GLY A 74 -3.96 59.98 -16.70
CA GLY A 74 -4.38 60.52 -18.00
C GLY A 74 -5.88 60.59 -18.19
N GLY A 75 -6.41 61.80 -18.05
CA GLY A 75 -7.81 62.11 -18.32
C GLY A 75 -8.18 62.05 -19.80
N GLY A 76 -9.47 62.19 -20.08
CA GLY A 76 -9.97 62.21 -21.44
C GLY A 76 -11.48 62.26 -21.48
N TYR A 77 -12.02 63.48 -21.44
CA TYR A 77 -13.39 63.79 -21.83
C TYR A 77 -13.73 63.11 -23.17
N ASN A 78 -14.81 62.33 -23.22
CA ASN A 78 -15.55 62.22 -24.46
C ASN A 78 -17.05 62.02 -24.23
N TYR A 79 -17.79 62.99 -24.75
CA TYR A 79 -19.23 63.04 -24.87
C TYR A 79 -19.69 61.95 -25.85
N GLY A 80 -20.71 61.17 -25.49
CA GLY A 80 -21.30 60.24 -26.44
C GLY A 80 -22.36 59.36 -25.80
N GLN A 81 -23.59 59.85 -25.80
CA GLN A 81 -24.80 59.12 -25.43
C GLN A 81 -24.83 57.68 -25.97
N ARG A 82 -25.32 56.73 -25.16
CA ARG A 82 -26.62 56.07 -25.39
C ARG A 82 -26.86 54.89 -24.43
N PHE A 83 -28.06 54.90 -23.85
CA PHE A 83 -28.76 53.82 -23.13
C PHE A 83 -28.20 53.40 -21.76
N THR A 84 -28.71 54.11 -20.75
CA THR A 84 -29.08 53.59 -19.43
C THR A 84 -29.87 52.27 -19.54
N ARG A 85 -29.16 51.13 -19.58
CA ARG A 85 -29.74 49.88 -19.08
C ARG A 85 -29.54 49.86 -17.57
N GLN A 86 -30.63 50.13 -16.85
CA GLN A 86 -30.79 49.76 -15.46
C GLN A 86 -30.57 48.24 -15.37
N TRP A 87 -29.35 47.83 -15.02
CA TRP A 87 -29.10 46.52 -14.43
C TRP A 87 -29.55 46.62 -12.98
N THR A 88 -30.86 46.54 -12.81
CA THR A 88 -31.48 46.26 -11.52
C THR A 88 -30.84 44.98 -11.00
N GLY A 89 -29.96 45.18 -10.03
CA GLY A 89 -29.42 44.13 -9.21
C GLY A 89 -30.53 43.39 -8.49
N GLY A 90 -30.26 42.12 -8.21
CA GLY A 90 -31.14 41.31 -7.40
C GLY A 90 -30.95 39.84 -7.69
N TYR A 91 -30.33 39.13 -6.75
CA TYR A 91 -30.56 37.70 -6.49
C TYR A 91 -29.73 36.64 -7.22
N LYS A 92 -28.58 36.95 -7.86
CA LYS A 92 -27.68 35.89 -8.36
C LYS A 92 -26.27 35.82 -7.75
N ASP A 93 -25.71 36.92 -7.21
CA ASP A 93 -24.35 36.86 -6.64
C ASP A 93 -24.24 36.22 -5.25
N ARG A 94 -25.31 36.21 -4.43
CA ARG A 94 -25.23 35.61 -3.08
C ARG A 94 -24.89 34.11 -3.09
N ASN A 95 -25.19 33.39 -4.17
CA ASN A 95 -24.82 31.97 -4.29
C ASN A 95 -23.40 31.76 -4.80
N GLN A 96 -22.80 32.78 -5.42
CA GLN A 96 -21.45 32.71 -5.96
C GLN A 96 -20.42 32.97 -4.85
N ASP A 97 -20.70 33.92 -3.97
CA ASP A 97 -19.89 34.22 -2.79
C ASP A 97 -19.81 33.01 -1.83
N GLY A 98 -20.95 32.37 -1.51
CA GLY A 98 -20.97 31.18 -0.67
C GLY A 98 -20.36 29.92 -1.31
N LYS A 99 -20.06 29.94 -2.62
CA LYS A 99 -19.30 28.87 -3.28
C LYS A 99 -17.79 29.12 -3.14
N ILE A 100 -17.38 30.38 -3.21
CA ILE A 100 -15.98 30.78 -3.02
C ILE A 100 -15.57 30.51 -1.57
N ASP A 101 -16.38 30.90 -0.59
CA ASP A 101 -16.11 30.61 0.83
C ASP A 101 -15.99 29.10 1.10
N ARG A 102 -16.87 28.29 0.51
CA ARG A 102 -16.77 26.82 0.62
C ARG A 102 -15.50 26.24 0.01
N MET A 103 -15.02 26.80 -1.11
CA MET A 103 -13.74 26.37 -1.66
C MET A 103 -12.58 26.78 -0.75
N TYR A 104 -12.60 27.99 -0.18
CA TYR A 104 -11.57 28.42 0.77
C TYR A 104 -11.58 27.61 2.07
N CYS A 105 -12.74 27.22 2.60
CA CYS A 105 -12.82 26.29 3.72
C CYS A 105 -12.16 24.94 3.37
N LEU A 106 -12.50 24.33 2.23
CA LEU A 106 -11.90 23.05 1.82
C LEU A 106 -10.37 23.12 1.60
N LEU A 107 -9.85 24.21 1.03
CA LEU A 107 -8.40 24.39 0.89
C LEU A 107 -7.72 24.63 2.24
N SER A 108 -8.38 25.37 3.14
CA SER A 108 -7.91 25.59 4.52
C SER A 108 -7.86 24.26 5.27
N ASP A 109 -8.93 23.46 5.22
CA ASP A 109 -9.00 22.14 5.86
C ASP A 109 -7.91 21.20 5.34
N GLN A 110 -7.64 21.20 4.02
CA GLN A 110 -6.58 20.37 3.43
C GLN A 110 -5.17 20.84 3.80
N MET A 111 -4.96 22.14 3.95
CA MET A 111 -3.71 22.70 4.47
C MET A 111 -3.52 22.34 5.95
N GLU A 112 -4.57 22.50 6.75
CA GLU A 112 -4.59 22.17 8.17
C GLU A 112 -4.36 20.67 8.39
N GLU A 113 -4.95 19.79 7.58
CA GLU A 113 -4.73 18.34 7.64
C GLU A 113 -3.27 17.96 7.34
N ARG A 114 -2.63 18.62 6.36
CA ARG A 114 -1.19 18.41 6.09
C ARG A 114 -0.30 18.94 7.20
N GLU A 115 -0.71 20.01 7.87
CA GLU A 115 0.01 20.58 9.00
C GLU A 115 -0.16 19.69 10.24
N GLN A 116 -1.36 19.22 10.52
CA GLN A 116 -1.66 18.24 11.56
C GLN A 116 -0.86 16.97 11.35
N TRP A 117 -0.79 16.42 10.13
CA TRP A 117 0.02 15.24 9.87
C TRP A 117 1.53 15.46 10.15
N LYS A 118 2.05 16.66 9.88
CA LYS A 118 3.43 17.02 10.24
C LYS A 118 3.61 17.14 11.75
N GLN A 119 2.64 17.74 12.43
CA GLN A 119 2.65 17.89 13.89
C GLN A 119 2.52 16.53 14.60
N GLU A 120 1.61 15.67 14.15
CA GLU A 120 1.44 14.30 14.66
C GLU A 120 2.71 13.47 14.46
N LYS A 121 3.36 13.59 13.30
CA LYS A 121 4.63 12.90 13.05
C LYS A 121 5.74 13.39 14.00
N ALA A 122 5.85 14.70 14.21
CA ALA A 122 6.80 15.27 15.15
C ALA A 122 6.49 14.85 16.61
N ASN A 123 5.21 14.82 16.98
CA ASN A 123 4.75 14.35 18.29
C ASN A 123 5.05 12.86 18.48
N LEU A 124 4.88 12.03 17.46
CA LEU A 124 5.18 10.60 17.52
C LEU A 124 6.68 10.35 17.75
N GLU A 125 7.54 11.09 17.04
CA GLU A 125 8.99 11.04 17.22
C GLU A 125 9.39 11.48 18.64
N GLN A 126 8.78 12.55 19.15
CA GLN A 126 9.01 13.01 20.53
C GLN A 126 8.57 11.97 21.58
N VAL A 127 7.43 11.31 21.38
CA VAL A 127 6.96 10.23 22.28
C VAL A 127 7.91 9.03 22.25
N GLU A 128 8.46 8.67 21.10
CA GLU A 128 9.47 7.60 21.01
C GLU A 128 10.78 7.97 21.73
N GLU A 129 11.25 9.21 21.61
CA GLU A 129 12.42 9.68 22.35
C GLU A 129 12.19 9.67 23.86
N ASP A 130 11.02 10.11 24.31
CA ASP A 130 10.69 10.16 25.73
C ASP A 130 10.50 8.75 26.32
N LYS A 131 9.94 7.80 25.56
CA LYS A 131 9.94 6.38 25.92
C LYS A 131 11.36 5.83 26.10
N LYS A 132 12.28 6.16 25.18
CA LYS A 132 13.70 5.75 25.29
C LYS A 132 14.37 6.36 26.53
N LYS A 133 14.12 7.64 26.82
CA LYS A 133 14.65 8.31 28.02
C LYS A 133 14.07 7.71 29.31
N ALA A 134 12.78 7.36 29.32
CA ALA A 134 12.13 6.73 30.45
C ALA A 134 12.75 5.35 30.76
N LEU A 135 13.00 4.52 29.73
CA LEU A 135 13.66 3.22 29.89
C LEU A 135 15.07 3.34 30.49
N ILE A 136 15.89 4.28 29.99
CA ILE A 136 17.24 4.53 30.54
C ILE A 136 17.16 4.99 32.01
N LYS A 137 16.16 5.80 32.35
CA LYS A 137 15.95 6.28 33.72
C LYS A 137 15.50 5.16 34.66
N GLU A 138 14.63 4.27 34.18
CA GLU A 138 14.17 3.07 34.92
C GLU A 138 15.33 2.11 35.20
N GLU A 139 16.17 1.83 34.20
CA GLU A 139 17.35 0.97 34.34
C GLU A 139 18.33 1.53 35.39
N LYS A 140 18.57 2.84 35.39
CA LYS A 140 19.40 3.51 36.42
C LYS A 140 18.81 3.39 37.81
N ARG A 141 17.47 3.41 37.97
CA ARG A 141 16.82 3.20 39.27
C ARG A 141 17.00 1.77 39.77
N ILE A 142 16.84 0.78 38.90
CA ILE A 142 17.06 -0.63 39.25
C ILE A 142 18.51 -0.84 39.69
N GLN A 143 19.47 -0.25 38.98
CA GLN A 143 20.89 -0.34 39.33
C GLN A 143 21.19 0.30 40.70
N ALA A 144 20.70 1.51 40.95
CA ALA A 144 20.87 2.18 42.24
C ALA A 144 20.22 1.39 43.40
N SER A 145 19.07 0.75 43.15
CA SER A 145 18.41 -0.11 44.13
C SER A 145 19.24 -1.34 44.48
N ARG A 146 19.83 -2.00 43.47
CA ARG A 146 20.75 -3.15 43.69
C ARG A 146 21.98 -2.75 44.50
N GLU A 147 22.56 -1.59 44.21
CA GLU A 147 23.72 -1.09 44.96
C GLU A 147 23.38 -0.78 46.42
N ARG A 148 22.21 -0.20 46.67
CA ARG A 148 21.71 0.04 48.03
C ARG A 148 21.50 -1.27 48.80
N GLU A 149 20.85 -2.24 48.18
CA GLU A 149 20.64 -3.57 48.77
C GLU A 149 21.97 -4.26 49.12
N GLN A 150 22.98 -4.14 48.25
CA GLN A 150 24.32 -4.65 48.53
C GLN A 150 24.99 -3.95 49.72
N GLN A 151 24.84 -2.64 49.86
CA GLN A 151 25.37 -1.89 50.99
C GLN A 151 24.67 -2.29 52.30
N GLU A 152 23.35 -2.45 52.28
CA GLU A 152 22.57 -2.92 53.43
C GLU A 152 22.96 -4.33 53.84
N ALA A 153 23.19 -5.23 52.88
CA ALA A 153 23.70 -6.58 53.15
C ALA A 153 25.10 -6.56 53.80
N ARG A 154 26.00 -5.69 53.33
CA ARG A 154 27.35 -5.51 53.91
C ARG A 154 27.30 -4.98 55.34
N LEU A 155 26.50 -3.94 55.58
CA LEU A 155 26.28 -3.37 56.92
C LEU A 155 25.65 -4.40 57.86
N GLY A 156 24.62 -5.12 57.41
CA GLY A 156 23.98 -6.17 58.18
C GLY A 156 24.96 -7.27 58.61
N LYS A 157 25.93 -7.63 57.75
CA LYS A 157 26.98 -8.58 58.11
C LYS A 157 27.87 -8.03 59.23
N ILE A 158 28.34 -6.78 59.11
CA ILE A 158 29.20 -6.11 60.10
C ILE A 158 28.49 -6.00 61.46
N VAL A 159 27.24 -5.54 61.46
CA VAL A 159 26.44 -5.38 62.69
C VAL A 159 26.18 -6.73 63.36
N ARG A 160 25.86 -7.79 62.60
CA ARG A 160 25.70 -9.14 63.18
C ARG A 160 27.00 -9.64 63.79
N THR A 161 28.15 -9.42 63.13
CA THR A 161 29.46 -9.83 63.68
C THR A 161 29.84 -9.02 64.91
N SER A 162 29.58 -7.71 64.94
CA SER A 162 29.89 -6.87 66.11
C SER A 162 28.96 -7.14 67.28
N ALA A 163 27.65 -7.29 67.04
CA ALA A 163 26.69 -7.64 68.07
C ALA A 163 27.04 -8.99 68.72
N LYS A 164 27.42 -9.99 67.90
CA LYS A 164 27.89 -11.28 68.41
C LYS A 164 29.10 -11.11 69.35
N ALA A 165 30.11 -10.34 68.94
CA ALA A 165 31.29 -10.07 69.77
C ALA A 165 30.94 -9.35 71.08
N VAL A 166 30.00 -8.39 71.05
CA VAL A 166 29.54 -7.67 72.26
C VAL A 166 28.77 -8.59 73.20
N TYR A 167 27.85 -9.43 72.69
CA TYR A 167 27.12 -10.41 73.51
C TYR A 167 28.04 -11.45 74.15
N GLU A 168 29.03 -11.94 73.41
CA GLU A 168 30.03 -12.85 73.95
C GLU A 168 30.83 -12.18 75.07
N SER A 169 31.28 -10.92 74.87
CA SER A 169 32.01 -10.16 75.88
C SER A 169 31.17 -9.82 77.12
N ALA A 170 29.88 -9.53 76.97
CA ALA A 170 28.98 -9.15 78.09
C ALA A 170 28.55 -10.34 78.95
N LEU A 171 28.46 -11.54 78.37
CA LEU A 171 28.14 -12.77 79.09
C LEU A 171 29.29 -13.26 79.98
N GLY A 172 30.39 -12.51 80.09
CA GLY A 172 31.57 -12.89 80.87
C GLY A 172 32.26 -14.14 80.33
N ARG A 173 31.86 -14.61 79.14
CA ARG A 173 32.65 -15.55 78.36
C ARG A 173 33.87 -14.74 77.94
N LYS A 174 35.00 -15.01 78.61
CA LYS A 174 36.27 -14.40 78.26
C LYS A 174 36.42 -14.61 76.75
N VAL A 175 36.57 -13.51 76.01
CA VAL A 175 37.08 -13.58 74.65
C VAL A 175 38.46 -14.19 74.84
N ASP A 176 38.55 -15.50 74.62
CA ASP A 176 39.76 -16.27 74.85
C ASP A 176 40.84 -15.66 73.95
N ILE A 177 41.73 -14.89 74.56
CA ILE A 177 43.07 -14.67 74.06
C ILE A 177 43.87 -15.81 74.70
N PRO A 178 44.16 -16.91 73.97
CA PRO A 178 44.71 -18.10 74.58
C PRO A 178 46.23 -17.97 74.74
N GLU A 179 46.70 -18.07 75.97
CA GLU A 179 48.09 -18.37 76.37
C GLU A 179 48.01 -19.07 77.73
N ASP A 180 47.86 -20.38 77.72
CA ASP A 180 48.87 -21.46 77.81
C ASP A 180 49.54 -21.58 79.18
N ASP A 181 49.17 -22.63 79.94
CA ASP A 181 50.12 -23.56 80.56
C ASP A 181 49.54 -25.00 80.77
N GLU A 182 50.15 -25.92 80.03
CA GLU A 182 50.25 -27.39 80.18
C GLU A 182 49.01 -28.29 80.04
N SER A 183 47.83 -27.87 80.52
CA SER A 183 46.58 -28.41 79.94
C SER A 183 46.34 -27.82 78.56
N GLU A 184 46.82 -26.59 78.39
CA GLU A 184 46.86 -25.86 77.14
C GLU A 184 47.96 -26.38 76.23
N VAL A 185 49.16 -26.82 76.62
CA VAL A 185 50.04 -27.48 75.63
C VAL A 185 49.39 -28.74 75.02
N SER A 186 48.58 -29.49 75.77
CA SER A 186 47.79 -30.61 75.23
C SER A 186 46.53 -30.15 74.50
N LYS A 187 45.91 -29.06 74.94
CA LYS A 187 44.75 -28.43 74.31
C LYS A 187 45.16 -27.70 73.05
N LEU A 188 46.16 -26.82 73.04
CA LEU A 188 46.97 -26.32 71.94
C LEU A 188 47.64 -27.39 71.10
N ARG A 189 47.97 -28.60 71.57
CA ARG A 189 48.36 -29.70 70.65
C ARG A 189 47.14 -30.27 69.96
N ARG A 190 46.02 -30.46 70.65
CA ARG A 190 44.74 -30.90 70.06
C ARG A 190 44.07 -29.81 69.23
N GLU A 191 44.26 -28.55 69.58
CA GLU A 191 43.82 -27.32 68.92
C GLU A 191 44.85 -26.93 67.87
N LEU A 192 46.14 -27.29 67.97
CA LEU A 192 47.06 -27.27 66.82
C LEU A 192 46.68 -28.36 65.85
N GLU A 193 46.35 -29.57 66.29
CA GLU A 193 45.90 -30.63 65.39
C GLU A 193 44.54 -30.26 64.78
N GLU A 194 43.58 -29.72 65.56
CA GLU A 194 42.31 -29.21 65.05
C GLU A 194 42.45 -27.92 64.23
N LEU A 195 43.37 -27.00 64.54
CA LEU A 195 43.68 -25.83 63.71
C LEU A 195 44.51 -26.25 62.51
N ARG A 196 45.26 -27.33 62.57
CA ARG A 196 45.95 -27.91 61.43
C ARG A 196 44.94 -28.62 60.54
N ASP A 197 43.96 -29.32 61.09
CA ASP A 197 42.87 -29.95 60.34
C ASP A 197 41.86 -28.91 59.82
N ARG A 198 41.54 -27.86 60.59
CA ARG A 198 40.67 -26.75 60.14
C ARG A 198 41.40 -25.77 59.23
N SER A 199 42.68 -25.48 59.44
CA SER A 199 43.45 -24.59 58.54
C SER A 199 43.93 -25.31 57.28
N MET A 200 44.32 -26.58 57.37
CA MET A 200 44.63 -27.39 56.19
C MET A 200 43.40 -27.99 55.51
N GLY A 201 42.25 -28.03 56.16
CA GLY A 201 41.00 -28.56 55.61
C GLY A 201 40.01 -27.48 55.21
N GLU A 202 39.51 -26.66 56.13
CA GLU A 202 38.40 -25.73 55.84
C GLU A 202 38.86 -24.43 55.17
N LEU A 203 39.98 -23.85 55.62
CA LEU A 203 40.56 -22.67 54.98
C LEU A 203 41.14 -23.01 53.62
N SER A 204 41.77 -24.17 53.48
CA SER A 204 42.28 -24.63 52.18
C SER A 204 41.13 -24.96 51.22
N GLN A 205 40.03 -25.58 51.70
CA GLN A 205 38.88 -25.93 50.87
C GLN A 205 38.09 -24.69 50.48
N SER A 206 37.82 -23.76 51.41
CA SER A 206 37.14 -22.50 51.08
C SER A 206 37.98 -21.61 50.17
N ARG A 207 39.31 -21.57 50.33
CA ARG A 207 40.23 -20.92 49.40
C ARG A 207 40.27 -21.62 48.04
N LEU A 208 40.26 -22.95 47.99
CA LEU A 208 40.18 -23.71 46.75
C LEU A 208 38.86 -23.48 46.01
N ASP A 209 37.74 -23.44 46.73
CA ASP A 209 36.44 -23.15 46.14
C ASP A 209 36.32 -21.69 45.69
N ALA A 210 36.92 -20.75 46.42
CA ALA A 210 37.08 -19.36 45.97
C ALA A 210 37.92 -19.29 44.68
N LEU A 211 39.04 -20.00 44.61
CA LEU A 211 39.88 -20.08 43.42
C LEU A 211 39.19 -20.78 42.25
N ARG A 212 38.35 -21.80 42.49
CA ARG A 212 37.52 -22.42 41.45
C ARG A 212 36.50 -21.44 40.89
N LYS A 213 35.79 -20.72 41.77
CA LYS A 213 34.82 -19.68 41.36
C LYS A 213 35.51 -18.53 40.61
N GLU A 214 36.68 -18.11 41.07
CA GLU A 214 37.47 -17.08 40.39
C GLU A 214 37.93 -17.55 39.01
N LYS A 215 38.41 -18.79 38.88
CA LYS A 215 38.78 -19.40 37.60
C LYS A 215 37.58 -19.48 36.64
N GLU A 216 36.40 -19.87 37.14
CA GLU A 216 35.17 -19.93 36.35
C GLU A 216 34.72 -18.53 35.91
N ALA A 217 34.80 -17.53 36.80
CA ALA A 217 34.52 -16.13 36.47
C ALA A 217 35.47 -15.58 35.41
N LEU A 218 36.76 -15.93 35.47
CA LEU A 218 37.75 -15.53 34.46
C LEU A 218 37.49 -16.19 33.10
N LEU A 219 37.05 -17.45 33.07
CA LEU A 219 36.62 -18.12 31.83
C LEU A 219 35.40 -17.41 31.22
N MET A 220 34.38 -17.13 32.03
CA MET A 220 33.18 -16.40 31.57
C MET A 220 33.52 -14.98 31.08
N ALA A 221 34.44 -14.28 31.75
CA ALA A 221 34.90 -12.96 31.32
C ALA A 221 35.63 -13.01 29.96
N LYS A 222 36.42 -14.06 29.74
CA LYS A 222 37.11 -14.28 28.46
C LYS A 222 36.14 -14.57 27.33
N ASP A 223 35.12 -15.40 27.57
CA ASP A 223 34.09 -15.70 26.57
C ASP A 223 33.31 -14.43 26.20
N ARG A 224 32.93 -13.62 27.20
CA ARG A 224 32.29 -12.31 26.98
C ARG A 224 33.17 -11.36 26.16
N GLN A 225 34.47 -11.30 26.44
CA GLN A 225 35.39 -10.45 25.66
C GLN A 225 35.48 -10.92 24.19
N SER A 226 35.49 -12.23 23.96
CA SER A 226 35.51 -12.79 22.59
C SER A 226 34.23 -12.47 21.82
N GLU A 227 33.08 -12.47 22.50
CA GLU A 227 31.79 -12.06 21.92
C GLU A 227 31.77 -10.56 21.60
N GLU A 228 32.29 -9.72 22.50
CA GLU A 228 32.42 -8.28 22.25
C GLU A 228 33.34 -7.98 21.05
N GLU A 229 34.44 -8.72 20.89
CA GLU A 229 35.33 -8.60 19.73
C GLU A 229 34.63 -9.05 18.43
N ARG A 230 33.85 -10.14 18.48
CA ARG A 230 33.03 -10.59 17.35
C ARG A 230 32.00 -9.54 16.93
N LEU A 231 31.28 -8.96 17.89
CA LEU A 231 30.28 -7.91 17.65
C LEU A 231 30.92 -6.64 17.10
N LYS A 232 32.10 -6.25 17.61
CA LYS A 232 32.86 -5.12 17.05
C LYS A 232 33.25 -5.37 15.59
N ALA A 233 33.67 -6.58 15.24
CA ALA A 233 33.97 -6.94 13.85
C ALA A 233 32.73 -6.89 12.96
N GLU A 234 31.59 -7.40 13.43
CA GLU A 234 30.31 -7.34 12.72
C GLU A 234 29.82 -5.90 12.49
N ILE A 235 29.97 -5.01 13.49
CA ILE A 235 29.65 -3.58 13.35
C ILE A 235 30.51 -2.93 12.26
N VAL A 236 31.81 -3.25 12.21
CA VAL A 236 32.72 -2.73 11.18
C VAL A 236 32.33 -3.24 9.79
N GLU A 237 31.95 -4.52 9.66
CA GLU A 237 31.46 -5.08 8.40
C GLU A 237 30.13 -4.44 7.96
N LEU A 238 29.18 -4.25 8.88
CA LEU A 238 27.91 -3.60 8.57
C LEU A 238 28.10 -2.15 8.13
N LYS A 239 29.02 -1.42 8.76
CA LYS A 239 29.38 -0.07 8.34
C LYS A 239 30.02 -0.06 6.95
N SER A 240 30.92 -0.99 6.65
CA SER A 240 31.55 -1.06 5.31
C SER A 240 30.55 -1.45 4.22
N ARG A 241 29.60 -2.36 4.51
CA ARG A 241 28.48 -2.67 3.61
C ARG A 241 27.56 -1.47 3.41
N GLN A 242 27.30 -0.70 4.46
CA GLN A 242 26.49 0.51 4.37
C GLN A 242 27.18 1.58 3.52
N GLU A 243 28.50 1.72 3.61
CA GLU A 243 29.28 2.62 2.76
C GLU A 243 29.36 2.12 1.31
N GLN A 244 29.53 0.82 1.07
CA GLN A 244 29.50 0.25 -0.29
C GLN A 244 28.11 0.27 -0.93
N GLY A 245 27.04 0.20 -0.13
CA GLY A 245 25.65 0.31 -0.59
C GLY A 245 25.22 1.74 -0.91
N LYS A 246 26.04 2.75 -0.60
CA LYS A 246 25.85 4.16 -0.98
C LYS A 246 26.59 4.45 -2.29
N SER A 247 26.17 3.85 -3.40
CA SER A 247 26.25 4.61 -4.65
C SER A 247 25.13 5.67 -4.57
N ASP A 248 25.37 6.71 -3.78
CA ASP A 248 24.41 7.81 -3.59
C ASP A 248 23.93 8.39 -4.93
N ASP A 249 24.75 8.25 -5.98
CA ASP A 249 24.44 8.67 -7.33
C ASP A 249 23.28 7.87 -7.94
N MET A 250 23.22 6.54 -7.76
CA MET A 250 22.08 5.75 -8.27
C MET A 250 20.77 6.08 -7.57
N ARG A 251 20.81 6.32 -6.25
CA ARG A 251 19.61 6.72 -5.49
C ARG A 251 19.16 8.13 -5.86
N LYS A 252 20.08 9.06 -6.08
CA LYS A 252 19.76 10.42 -6.56
C LYS A 252 19.13 10.38 -7.95
N ASP A 253 19.67 9.56 -8.86
CA ASP A 253 19.11 9.37 -10.20
C ASP A 253 17.70 8.76 -10.15
N GLU A 254 17.48 7.77 -9.29
CA GLU A 254 16.15 7.19 -9.07
C GLU A 254 15.16 8.22 -8.50
N ILE A 255 15.60 9.03 -7.52
CA ILE A 255 14.78 10.11 -6.96
C ILE A 255 14.45 11.15 -8.03
N LEU A 256 15.41 11.56 -8.86
CA LEU A 256 15.18 12.51 -9.95
C LEU A 256 14.23 11.92 -11.01
N ALA A 257 14.37 10.64 -11.35
CA ALA A 257 13.46 9.96 -12.26
C ALA A 257 12.03 9.91 -11.72
N LEU A 258 11.86 9.60 -10.43
CA LEU A 258 10.55 9.62 -9.77
C LEU A 258 9.95 11.03 -9.72
N GLN A 259 10.76 12.06 -9.43
CA GLN A 259 10.31 13.45 -9.46
C GLN A 259 9.88 13.89 -10.87
N LEU A 260 10.58 13.46 -11.91
CA LEU A 260 10.20 13.73 -13.30
C LEU A 260 8.84 13.09 -13.62
N HIS A 261 8.66 11.82 -13.25
CA HIS A 261 7.42 11.09 -13.48
C HIS A 261 6.23 11.71 -12.72
N MET A 262 6.45 12.18 -11.48
CA MET A 262 5.43 12.93 -10.74
C MET A 262 5.02 14.24 -11.45
N LYS A 263 5.98 14.95 -12.05
CA LYS A 263 5.68 16.17 -12.84
C LYS A 263 4.87 15.82 -14.09
N GLU A 264 5.25 14.78 -14.83
CA GLU A 264 4.51 14.31 -16.00
C GLU A 264 3.07 13.91 -15.64
N LEU A 265 2.88 13.13 -14.57
CA LEU A 265 1.54 12.79 -14.08
C LEU A 265 0.74 14.04 -13.68
N GLY A 266 1.38 15.05 -13.12
CA GLY A 266 0.78 16.35 -12.84
C GLY A 266 0.23 17.01 -14.12
N THR A 267 1.03 17.06 -15.19
CA THR A 267 0.59 17.63 -16.48
C THR A 267 -0.54 16.85 -17.14
N ILE A 268 -0.54 15.51 -17.00
CA ILE A 268 -1.62 14.67 -17.52
C ILE A 268 -2.92 14.96 -16.76
N ARG A 269 -2.84 15.11 -15.44
CA ARG A 269 -4.00 15.42 -14.60
C ARG A 269 -4.62 16.77 -14.95
N THR A 270 -3.81 17.82 -15.13
CA THR A 270 -4.31 19.14 -15.54
C THR A 270 -4.97 19.10 -16.92
N ALA A 271 -4.36 18.42 -17.89
CA ALA A 271 -4.96 18.25 -19.22
C ALA A 271 -6.29 17.46 -19.16
N LEU A 272 -6.40 16.46 -18.27
CA LEU A 272 -7.63 15.71 -18.06
C LEU A 272 -8.73 16.60 -17.46
N GLU A 273 -8.39 17.45 -16.50
CA GLU A 273 -9.30 18.42 -15.87
C GLU A 273 -9.82 19.46 -16.89
N GLU A 274 -8.96 19.97 -17.76
CA GLU A 274 -9.33 20.86 -18.88
C GLU A 274 -10.30 20.20 -19.87
N ASN A 275 -9.98 18.99 -20.33
CA ASN A 275 -10.85 18.22 -21.23
C ASN A 275 -12.21 17.93 -20.59
N ASN A 276 -12.26 17.65 -19.28
CA ASN A 276 -13.52 17.41 -18.58
C ASN A 276 -14.37 18.69 -18.48
N ALA A 277 -13.73 19.86 -18.34
CA ALA A 277 -14.42 21.14 -18.40
C ALA A 277 -15.01 21.39 -19.80
N GLU A 278 -14.25 21.11 -20.87
CA GLU A 278 -14.73 21.21 -22.26
C GLU A 278 -15.89 20.24 -22.55
N VAL A 279 -15.82 19.00 -22.08
CA VAL A 279 -16.94 18.06 -22.19
C VAL A 279 -18.19 18.59 -21.48
N SER A 280 -18.02 19.27 -20.36
CA SER A 280 -19.13 19.87 -19.62
C SER A 280 -19.75 21.05 -20.37
N THR A 281 -18.95 21.90 -21.02
CA THR A 281 -19.48 23.00 -21.86
C THR A 281 -20.21 22.46 -23.09
N LEU A 282 -19.63 21.47 -23.79
CA LEU A 282 -20.25 20.82 -24.93
C LEU A 282 -21.59 20.14 -24.58
N LYS A 283 -21.71 19.55 -23.38
CA LYS A 283 -22.99 18.98 -22.91
C LYS A 283 -24.08 20.04 -22.76
N VAL A 284 -23.73 21.21 -22.23
CA VAL A 284 -24.69 22.33 -22.09
C VAL A 284 -25.10 22.85 -23.46
N GLU A 285 -24.15 23.04 -24.36
CA GLU A 285 -24.42 23.48 -25.73
C GLU A 285 -25.31 22.47 -26.49
N ASN A 286 -25.02 21.17 -26.40
CA ASN A 286 -25.82 20.13 -27.02
C ASN A 286 -27.27 20.12 -26.47
N ASN A 287 -27.44 20.32 -25.17
CA ASN A 287 -28.75 20.45 -24.56
C ASN A 287 -29.50 21.70 -25.06
N ASN A 288 -28.81 22.81 -25.31
CA ASN A 288 -29.41 24.01 -25.89
C ASN A 288 -29.84 23.75 -27.35
N LEU A 289 -28.98 23.16 -28.18
CA LEU A 289 -29.31 22.79 -29.56
C LEU A 289 -30.52 21.85 -29.61
N ARG A 290 -30.63 20.88 -28.69
CA ARG A 290 -31.81 19.99 -28.59
C ARG A 290 -33.09 20.78 -28.33
N LYS A 291 -33.05 21.80 -27.45
CA LYS A 291 -34.20 22.69 -27.19
C LYS A 291 -34.55 23.52 -28.43
N ASP A 292 -33.56 24.07 -29.12
CA ASP A 292 -33.77 24.86 -30.33
C ASP A 292 -34.40 24.03 -31.45
N VAL A 293 -33.90 22.80 -31.66
CA VAL A 293 -34.47 21.83 -32.61
C VAL A 293 -35.91 21.46 -32.24
N ALA A 294 -36.19 21.25 -30.95
CA ALA A 294 -37.56 20.99 -30.49
C ALA A 294 -38.50 22.18 -30.77
N GLY A 295 -38.06 23.40 -30.49
CA GLY A 295 -38.82 24.62 -30.79
C GLY A 295 -39.03 24.84 -32.30
N LEU A 296 -38.04 24.51 -33.13
CA LEU A 296 -38.17 24.51 -34.60
C LEU A 296 -39.21 23.51 -35.08
N LYS A 297 -39.21 22.28 -34.54
CA LYS A 297 -40.23 21.27 -34.85
C LYS A 297 -41.63 21.72 -34.48
N GLU A 298 -41.79 22.36 -33.32
CA GLU A 298 -43.09 22.93 -32.89
C GLU A 298 -43.55 24.04 -33.83
N LYS A 299 -42.68 24.98 -34.19
CA LYS A 299 -42.97 26.03 -35.19
C LYS A 299 -43.39 25.43 -36.53
N PHE A 300 -42.71 24.37 -36.98
CA PHE A 300 -43.04 23.67 -38.22
C PHE A 300 -44.41 22.99 -38.15
N LEU A 301 -44.74 22.32 -37.05
CA LEU A 301 -46.07 21.74 -36.80
C LEU A 301 -47.16 22.82 -36.80
N ASN A 302 -46.92 23.96 -36.14
CA ASN A 302 -47.84 25.09 -36.12
C ASN A 302 -48.06 25.69 -37.52
N LEU A 303 -47.01 25.81 -38.34
CA LEU A 303 -47.13 26.26 -39.73
C LEU A 303 -47.88 25.26 -40.60
N ARG A 304 -47.65 23.95 -40.40
CA ARG A 304 -48.37 22.88 -41.08
C ARG A 304 -49.86 22.90 -40.75
N ASN A 305 -50.22 23.11 -39.49
CA ASN A 305 -51.62 23.18 -39.04
C ASN A 305 -52.34 24.46 -39.52
N LYS A 306 -51.62 25.57 -39.72
CA LYS A 306 -52.17 26.80 -40.30
C LYS A 306 -52.42 26.71 -41.81
N ARG A 307 -51.71 25.83 -42.52
CA ARG A 307 -52.08 25.42 -43.88
C ARG A 307 -53.14 24.32 -43.73
N GLY A 308 -54.37 24.74 -43.41
CA GLY A 308 -55.52 23.84 -43.38
C GLY A 308 -55.52 22.99 -44.65
N SER A 309 -55.63 21.68 -44.47
CA SER A 309 -55.74 20.66 -45.51
C SER A 309 -57.08 20.76 -46.28
N GLY A 310 -57.55 21.98 -46.53
CA GLY A 310 -58.67 22.28 -47.41
C GLY A 310 -58.13 23.13 -48.55
N ASP A 311 -58.23 22.59 -49.76
CA ASP A 311 -58.19 23.36 -51.02
C ASP A 311 -56.85 23.67 -51.70
N VAL A 312 -55.88 22.74 -51.66
CA VAL A 312 -54.72 22.76 -52.60
C VAL A 312 -54.70 21.49 -53.45
N THR A 313 -55.82 21.18 -54.11
CA THR A 313 -55.88 20.17 -55.20
C THR A 313 -56.39 20.75 -56.53
N GLY A 314 -56.40 22.07 -56.70
CA GLY A 314 -57.08 22.68 -57.86
C GLY A 314 -56.41 23.88 -58.53
N SER A 315 -55.14 24.20 -58.27
CA SER A 315 -54.46 25.28 -59.02
C SER A 315 -53.00 24.94 -59.31
N SER A 316 -52.78 24.50 -60.54
CA SER A 316 -51.46 24.42 -61.17
C SER A 316 -50.80 25.80 -61.20
N PRO A 317 -49.53 25.93 -60.77
CA PRO A 317 -48.70 27.04 -61.22
C PRO A 317 -48.34 26.83 -62.70
N PRO A 318 -48.57 27.82 -63.58
CA PRO A 318 -48.19 27.74 -64.99
C PRO A 318 -46.69 27.96 -65.15
N VAL A 319 -46.11 27.17 -66.06
CA VAL A 319 -44.93 27.50 -66.89
C VAL A 319 -43.58 27.55 -66.17
N GLU A 320 -42.79 26.52 -66.45
CA GLU A 320 -41.35 26.45 -66.23
C GLU A 320 -40.64 27.72 -66.75
N PRO A 321 -39.84 28.43 -65.93
CA PRO A 321 -38.91 29.40 -66.47
C PRO A 321 -37.89 28.63 -67.34
N PRO A 322 -37.69 29.04 -68.60
CA PRO A 322 -36.86 28.30 -69.53
C PRO A 322 -35.43 28.20 -68.99
N LYS A 323 -34.85 27.01 -69.15
CA LYS A 323 -33.44 26.70 -68.94
C LYS A 323 -32.57 27.61 -69.81
N GLY A 324 -32.36 28.84 -69.35
CA GLY A 324 -31.38 29.76 -69.90
C GLY A 324 -29.99 29.24 -69.55
N LYS A 325 -29.33 28.63 -70.54
CA LYS A 325 -27.88 28.48 -70.55
C LYS A 325 -27.28 29.88 -70.32
N GLN A 326 -26.88 30.19 -69.09
CA GLN A 326 -25.95 31.27 -68.83
C GLN A 326 -24.62 30.86 -69.47
N ARG A 327 -24.47 31.28 -70.71
CA ARG A 327 -23.20 31.37 -71.42
C ARG A 327 -22.32 32.26 -70.54
N ALA A 328 -21.35 31.66 -69.84
CA ALA A 328 -20.31 32.40 -69.15
C ALA A 328 -19.63 33.28 -70.20
N GLY A 329 -19.97 34.56 -70.20
CA GLY A 329 -19.30 35.54 -71.05
C GLY A 329 -17.82 35.56 -70.66
N PRO A 330 -16.87 35.59 -71.61
CA PRO A 330 -15.43 35.65 -71.35
C PRO A 330 -14.98 37.00 -70.75
N SER A 331 -15.83 37.68 -69.98
CA SER A 331 -15.61 39.02 -69.44
C SER A 331 -15.92 39.13 -67.94
N SER A 332 -15.82 38.03 -67.19
CA SER A 332 -15.75 38.06 -65.74
C SER A 332 -14.30 38.03 -65.27
N THR A 333 -13.48 38.94 -65.77
CA THR A 333 -12.35 39.47 -64.98
C THR A 333 -12.99 40.32 -63.89
N ALA A 334 -13.66 39.67 -62.94
CA ALA A 334 -14.06 40.29 -61.69
C ALA A 334 -12.75 40.65 -61.02
N MET A 335 -12.33 41.91 -61.19
CA MET A 335 -11.16 42.46 -60.54
C MET A 335 -11.36 42.25 -59.05
N TYR A 336 -10.55 41.40 -58.44
CA TYR A 336 -10.55 41.19 -56.99
C TYR A 336 -10.53 42.55 -56.31
N THR A 337 -11.54 42.84 -55.50
CA THR A 337 -11.52 44.09 -54.75
C THR A 337 -10.37 44.02 -53.74
N PRO A 338 -9.78 45.16 -53.32
CA PRO A 338 -8.73 45.13 -52.30
C PRO A 338 -9.13 44.36 -51.02
N LYS A 339 -10.42 44.37 -50.68
CA LYS A 339 -10.98 43.57 -49.58
C LYS A 339 -10.93 42.06 -49.84
N ASP A 340 -11.19 41.63 -51.08
CA ASP A 340 -11.12 40.21 -51.46
C ASP A 340 -9.67 39.71 -51.43
N LEU A 341 -8.71 40.55 -51.82
CA LEU A 341 -7.29 40.24 -51.71
C LEU A 341 -6.84 40.12 -50.24
N GLU A 342 -7.32 41.01 -49.36
CA GLU A 342 -7.03 40.93 -47.92
C GLU A 342 -7.66 39.68 -47.28
N ALA A 343 -8.91 39.36 -47.63
CA ALA A 343 -9.58 38.15 -47.18
C ALA A 343 -8.85 36.89 -47.66
N LEU A 344 -8.38 36.87 -48.91
CA LEU A 344 -7.60 35.77 -49.47
C LEU A 344 -6.24 35.62 -48.78
N GLN A 345 -5.53 36.73 -48.51
CA GLN A 345 -4.27 36.71 -47.76
C GLN A 345 -4.47 36.20 -46.32
N LYS A 346 -5.56 36.62 -45.66
CA LYS A 346 -5.90 36.15 -44.31
C LYS A 346 -6.22 34.66 -44.30
N ALA A 347 -7.01 34.19 -45.27
CA ALA A 347 -7.32 32.76 -45.42
C ALA A 347 -6.05 31.95 -45.71
N TYR A 348 -5.14 32.47 -46.54
CA TYR A 348 -3.87 31.82 -46.83
C TYR A 348 -2.97 31.71 -45.58
N LYS A 349 -2.86 32.78 -44.78
CA LYS A 349 -2.10 32.73 -43.51
C LYS A 349 -2.70 31.73 -42.52
N ALA A 350 -4.02 31.75 -42.34
CA ALA A 350 -4.71 30.80 -41.46
C ALA A 350 -4.52 29.34 -41.93
N ALA A 351 -4.54 29.10 -43.25
CA ALA A 351 -4.26 27.79 -43.81
C ALA A 351 -2.80 27.35 -43.59
N LEU A 352 -1.85 28.30 -43.63
CA LEU A 352 -0.44 28.04 -43.39
C LEU A 352 -0.18 27.70 -41.91
N GLU A 353 -0.77 28.44 -40.97
CA GLU A 353 -0.74 28.14 -39.53
C GLU A 353 -1.38 26.79 -39.21
N GLY A 354 -2.53 26.47 -39.82
CA GLY A 354 -3.19 25.18 -39.67
C GLY A 354 -2.33 24.01 -40.16
N LYS A 355 -1.60 24.19 -41.27
CA LYS A 355 -0.66 23.19 -41.79
C LYS A 355 0.52 22.97 -40.84
N GLU A 356 1.10 24.03 -40.28
CA GLU A 356 2.22 23.92 -39.32
C GLU A 356 1.78 23.20 -38.02
N MET A 357 0.58 23.49 -37.53
CA MET A 357 0.03 22.82 -36.35
C MET A 357 -0.14 21.31 -36.60
N MET A 358 -0.73 20.90 -37.73
CA MET A 358 -0.90 19.48 -38.07
C MET A 358 0.45 18.75 -38.23
N LEU A 359 1.46 19.40 -38.82
CA LEU A 359 2.80 18.80 -38.93
C LEU A 359 3.43 18.55 -37.56
N LYS A 360 3.29 19.50 -36.63
CA LYS A 360 3.78 19.38 -35.25
C LYS A 360 3.07 18.27 -34.48
N GLU A 361 1.76 18.09 -34.67
CA GLU A 361 1.01 16.97 -34.09
C GLU A 361 1.44 15.61 -34.66
N ALA A 362 1.63 15.53 -35.98
CA ALA A 362 2.11 14.32 -36.64
C ALA A 362 3.51 13.92 -36.14
N GLU A 363 4.40 14.89 -35.91
CA GLU A 363 5.74 14.65 -35.37
C GLU A 363 5.70 14.12 -33.93
N LYS A 364 4.90 14.73 -33.05
CA LYS A 364 4.68 14.23 -31.68
C LYS A 364 4.13 12.79 -31.67
N LEU A 365 3.25 12.45 -32.61
CA LEU A 365 2.69 11.12 -32.72
C LEU A 365 3.74 10.10 -33.21
N LYS A 366 4.59 10.50 -34.16
CA LYS A 366 5.75 9.71 -34.60
C LYS A 366 6.73 9.47 -33.46
N GLU A 367 7.04 10.47 -32.64
CA GLU A 367 7.90 10.35 -31.45
C GLU A 367 7.30 9.40 -30.39
N ARG A 368 5.99 9.50 -30.15
CA ARG A 368 5.30 8.58 -29.24
C ARG A 368 5.36 7.14 -29.74
N MET A 369 5.23 6.95 -31.06
CA MET A 369 5.39 5.63 -31.68
C MET A 369 6.81 5.08 -31.59
N THR A 370 7.84 5.91 -31.79
CA THR A 370 9.23 5.45 -31.66
C THR A 370 9.58 5.12 -30.21
N MET A 371 9.10 5.89 -29.24
CA MET A 371 9.23 5.56 -27.81
C MET A 371 8.55 4.23 -27.45
N MET A 372 7.29 4.03 -27.86
CA MET A 372 6.58 2.78 -27.59
C MET A 372 7.22 1.58 -28.32
N GLY A 373 7.75 1.80 -29.53
CA GLY A 373 8.49 0.79 -30.29
C GLY A 373 9.81 0.37 -29.61
N ALA A 374 10.56 1.32 -29.06
CA ALA A 374 11.80 1.04 -28.34
C ALA A 374 11.57 0.31 -27.01
N SER A 375 10.47 0.63 -26.31
CA SER A 375 10.13 0.00 -25.02
C SER A 375 9.69 -1.47 -25.18
N ARG A 376 9.12 -1.84 -26.33
CA ARG A 376 8.68 -3.22 -26.62
C ARG A 376 9.83 -4.20 -26.89
N VAL A 377 11.01 -3.72 -27.31
CA VAL A 377 12.13 -4.59 -27.70
C VAL A 377 12.95 -5.08 -26.50
N ARG A 378 12.92 -4.40 -25.34
CA ARG A 378 13.72 -4.80 -24.16
C ARG A 378 13.09 -5.86 -23.26
N ILE A 379 11.80 -6.13 -23.36
CA ILE A 379 11.14 -7.17 -22.52
C ILE A 379 11.23 -8.57 -23.17
N SER A 380 11.63 -8.66 -24.45
CA SER A 380 11.62 -9.92 -25.23
C SER A 380 12.98 -10.66 -25.31
N SER A 381 14.07 -10.10 -24.77
CA SER A 381 15.41 -10.70 -24.93
C SER A 381 15.87 -11.63 -23.81
N ARG A 382 14.99 -12.05 -22.89
CA ARG A 382 15.28 -13.21 -22.02
C ARG A 382 15.08 -14.52 -22.80
N LYS A 383 16.13 -14.85 -23.54
CA LYS A 383 16.58 -16.19 -23.96
C LYS A 383 15.71 -17.36 -23.45
N THR A 384 14.73 -17.76 -24.24
CA THR A 384 14.32 -19.17 -24.29
C THR A 384 15.12 -19.85 -25.40
N GLN A 385 16.20 -20.53 -25.01
CA GLN A 385 16.74 -21.63 -25.82
C GLN A 385 15.70 -22.75 -25.84
N MET A 386 14.68 -22.63 -26.67
CA MET A 386 13.80 -23.75 -26.98
C MET A 386 14.20 -24.39 -28.31
N ARG A 387 14.37 -25.70 -28.21
CA ARG A 387 14.76 -26.64 -29.25
C ARG A 387 13.88 -26.48 -30.48
N ARG A 388 14.52 -26.53 -31.65
CA ARG A 388 13.89 -26.62 -32.97
C ARG A 388 12.90 -27.78 -33.01
N THR A 389 11.60 -27.50 -32.96
CA THR A 389 10.56 -28.41 -33.43
C THR A 389 9.92 -27.79 -34.66
N LYS A 390 9.88 -28.57 -35.75
CA LYS A 390 9.39 -28.16 -37.06
C LYS A 390 7.90 -27.79 -36.97
N PRO A 391 7.44 -26.64 -37.50
CA PRO A 391 6.02 -26.32 -37.55
C PRO A 391 5.35 -27.23 -38.58
N ARG A 392 4.56 -28.20 -38.12
CA ARG A 392 3.78 -29.09 -38.97
C ARG A 392 2.35 -28.54 -39.04
N ASN A 393 2.05 -27.85 -40.14
CA ASN A 393 0.75 -27.69 -40.81
C ASN A 393 -0.50 -27.64 -39.92
N LEU A 394 -0.84 -26.47 -39.39
CA LEU A 394 -2.20 -26.17 -38.94
C LEU A 394 -3.08 -25.83 -40.14
N ARG A 395 -3.82 -26.85 -40.60
CA ARG A 395 -4.91 -26.76 -41.58
C ARG A 395 -6.05 -25.93 -40.98
N THR A 396 -6.38 -24.82 -41.63
CA THR A 396 -7.57 -24.01 -41.32
C THR A 396 -8.80 -24.69 -41.90
N SER A 397 -9.55 -25.46 -41.10
CA SER A 397 -10.92 -25.84 -41.45
C SER A 397 -11.88 -24.82 -40.86
N PHE A 398 -12.37 -23.93 -41.73
CA PHE A 398 -13.57 -23.14 -41.47
C PHE A 398 -14.76 -24.10 -41.40
N GLN A 399 -15.40 -24.19 -40.25
CA GLN A 399 -16.68 -24.86 -40.10
C GLN A 399 -17.71 -23.78 -39.82
N THR A 400 -18.50 -23.51 -40.86
CA THR A 400 -19.64 -22.60 -40.90
C THR A 400 -20.66 -23.05 -39.86
N VAL A 401 -20.75 -22.33 -38.74
CA VAL A 401 -21.80 -22.55 -37.74
C VAL A 401 -23.04 -21.77 -38.19
N HIS A 402 -24.10 -22.52 -38.45
CA HIS A 402 -25.43 -22.06 -38.78
C HIS A 402 -26.02 -21.33 -37.56
N VAL A 403 -26.39 -20.06 -37.75
CA VAL A 403 -27.08 -19.24 -36.74
C VAL A 403 -28.57 -19.43 -36.98
N GLU A 404 -29.20 -20.29 -36.18
CA GLU A 404 -30.65 -20.29 -36.00
C GLU A 404 -30.99 -19.26 -34.92
N SER A 405 -31.69 -18.23 -35.38
CA SER A 405 -32.39 -17.24 -34.59
C SER A 405 -33.68 -17.88 -34.09
N ASP A 406 -33.91 -17.89 -32.79
CA ASP A 406 -35.26 -18.14 -32.26
C ASP A 406 -35.53 -17.25 -31.05
N GLU A 407 -36.72 -16.66 -31.08
CA GLU A 407 -37.27 -15.69 -30.14
C GLU A 407 -37.61 -16.36 -28.81
N GLU A 408 -37.60 -15.58 -27.72
CA GLU A 408 -38.77 -15.39 -26.85
C GLU A 408 -38.38 -14.78 -25.49
N ASP A 409 -38.91 -13.58 -25.32
CA ASP A 409 -39.23 -12.86 -24.10
C ASP A 409 -39.26 -13.67 -22.79
N LYS A 410 -38.28 -13.42 -21.91
CA LYS A 410 -38.53 -13.37 -20.45
C LYS A 410 -37.81 -12.19 -19.82
N GLN A 411 -38.53 -11.07 -19.80
CA GLN A 411 -38.42 -10.00 -18.80
C GLN A 411 -38.38 -10.63 -17.39
N LYS A 412 -37.18 -10.83 -16.84
CA LYS A 412 -37.00 -11.05 -15.40
C LYS A 412 -36.71 -9.71 -14.76
N ASP A 413 -37.70 -9.22 -14.02
CA ASP A 413 -37.59 -8.14 -13.06
C ASP A 413 -36.30 -8.27 -12.25
N LYS A 414 -35.32 -7.43 -12.57
CA LYS A 414 -34.22 -7.10 -11.66
C LYS A 414 -34.81 -6.27 -10.54
N LYS A 415 -35.45 -6.93 -9.58
CA LYS A 415 -35.62 -6.38 -8.24
C LYS A 415 -34.24 -5.95 -7.78
N HIS A 416 -34.08 -4.65 -7.57
CA HIS A 416 -33.01 -4.11 -6.76
C HIS A 416 -33.07 -4.84 -5.40
N GLU A 417 -32.24 -5.87 -5.23
CA GLU A 417 -31.83 -6.31 -3.90
C GLU A 417 -31.20 -5.09 -3.23
N LYS A 418 -32.02 -4.41 -2.42
CA LYS A 418 -31.52 -3.49 -1.40
C LYS A 418 -30.53 -4.32 -0.60
N GLY A 419 -29.24 -4.03 -0.81
CA GLY A 419 -28.13 -4.75 -0.20
C GLY A 419 -28.40 -4.89 1.28
N ASN A 420 -28.62 -6.13 1.71
CA ASN A 420 -28.61 -6.47 3.11
C ASN A 420 -27.22 -6.01 3.60
N PRO A 421 -27.12 -5.13 4.62
CA PRO A 421 -25.83 -4.73 5.14
C PRO A 421 -25.06 -6.01 5.49
N ARG A 422 -23.89 -6.21 4.86
CA ARG A 422 -23.01 -7.35 5.17
C ARG A 422 -22.86 -7.40 6.67
N SER A 423 -23.04 -8.58 7.26
CA SER A 423 -22.96 -8.69 8.71
C SER A 423 -21.55 -8.27 9.15
N ILE A 424 -21.43 -7.74 10.35
CA ILE A 424 -20.12 -7.35 10.91
C ILE A 424 -19.17 -8.56 10.93
N GLU A 425 -19.72 -9.77 11.07
CA GLU A 425 -19.00 -11.04 11.00
C GLU A 425 -18.41 -11.29 9.60
N ASP A 426 -19.15 -11.00 8.52
CA ASP A 426 -18.66 -11.13 7.14
C ASP A 426 -17.49 -10.17 6.88
N VAL A 427 -17.54 -8.95 7.43
CA VAL A 427 -16.47 -7.96 7.28
C VAL A 427 -15.21 -8.38 8.04
N ALA A 428 -15.36 -8.95 9.23
CA ALA A 428 -14.24 -9.49 10.01
C ALA A 428 -13.57 -10.67 9.30
N HIS A 429 -14.37 -11.60 8.78
CA HIS A 429 -13.89 -12.75 8.01
C HIS A 429 -13.19 -12.30 6.70
N ASP A 430 -13.75 -11.34 5.96
CA ASP A 430 -13.12 -10.79 4.75
C ASP A 430 -11.74 -10.18 5.06
N LEU A 431 -11.62 -9.49 6.20
CA LEU A 431 -10.36 -8.89 6.63
C LEU A 431 -9.33 -9.95 7.04
N GLU A 432 -9.76 -11.01 7.73
CA GLU A 432 -8.92 -12.18 8.04
C GLU A 432 -8.41 -12.87 6.77
N VAL A 433 -9.29 -13.15 5.80
CA VAL A 433 -8.91 -13.76 4.51
C VAL A 433 -7.92 -12.87 3.77
N ALA A 434 -8.16 -11.56 3.73
CA ALA A 434 -7.26 -10.61 3.07
C ALA A 434 -5.87 -10.57 3.75
N LYS A 435 -5.82 -10.59 5.09
CA LYS A 435 -4.56 -10.62 5.84
C LYS A 435 -3.80 -11.92 5.60
N MET A 436 -4.48 -13.06 5.68
CA MET A 436 -3.90 -14.37 5.39
C MET A 436 -3.35 -14.46 3.97
N ALA A 437 -4.07 -13.92 2.98
CA ALA A 437 -3.60 -13.84 1.59
C ALA A 437 -2.29 -13.03 1.47
N GLY A 438 -2.18 -11.90 2.19
CA GLY A 438 -0.96 -11.09 2.23
C GLY A 438 0.25 -11.83 2.81
N PHE A 439 0.08 -12.58 3.91
CA PHE A 439 1.15 -13.41 4.46
C PHE A 439 1.59 -14.51 3.49
N ARG A 440 0.64 -15.16 2.82
CA ARG A 440 0.92 -16.19 1.78
C ARG A 440 1.73 -15.62 0.63
N GLU A 441 1.33 -14.47 0.09
CA GLU A 441 2.04 -13.84 -1.03
C GLU A 441 3.47 -13.45 -0.64
N ASN A 442 3.66 -12.89 0.57
CA ASN A 442 4.98 -12.53 1.08
C ASN A 442 5.91 -13.75 1.19
N LYS A 443 5.44 -14.85 1.78
CA LYS A 443 6.22 -16.10 1.89
C LYS A 443 6.50 -16.72 0.52
N LEU A 444 5.53 -16.69 -0.38
CA LEU A 444 5.73 -17.20 -1.74
C LEU A 444 6.79 -16.39 -2.48
N LYS A 445 6.82 -15.06 -2.30
CA LYS A 445 7.84 -14.17 -2.89
C LYS A 445 9.25 -14.47 -2.37
N GLU A 446 9.38 -14.76 -1.08
CA GLU A 446 10.64 -15.20 -0.46
C GLU A 446 11.12 -16.53 -1.07
N LEU A 447 10.21 -17.52 -1.16
CA LEU A 447 10.51 -18.86 -1.68
C LEU A 447 10.75 -18.91 -3.19
N ARG A 448 10.29 -17.94 -3.98
CA ARG A 448 10.59 -17.88 -5.43
C ARG A 448 12.09 -17.78 -5.70
N ASN A 449 12.84 -17.15 -4.79
CA ASN A 449 14.27 -16.93 -4.94
C ASN A 449 15.13 -18.06 -4.35
N THR A 450 14.54 -18.95 -3.56
CA THR A 450 15.28 -20.05 -2.92
C THR A 450 15.58 -21.17 -3.90
N LYS A 451 16.74 -21.79 -3.75
CA LYS A 451 17.17 -22.89 -4.62
C LYS A 451 16.41 -24.16 -4.28
N LYS A 452 16.33 -25.11 -5.22
CA LYS A 452 15.63 -26.38 -5.02
C LYS A 452 16.08 -27.12 -3.75
N ALA A 453 17.39 -27.23 -3.51
CA ALA A 453 17.92 -27.91 -2.32
C ALA A 453 17.50 -27.24 -1.01
N GLU A 454 17.39 -25.91 -1.00
CA GLU A 454 16.91 -25.16 0.17
C GLU A 454 15.41 -25.38 0.38
N VAL A 455 14.60 -25.42 -0.69
CA VAL A 455 13.18 -25.76 -0.58
C VAL A 455 12.98 -27.18 -0.05
N GLU A 456 13.79 -28.15 -0.48
CA GLU A 456 13.74 -29.52 0.05
C GLU A 456 14.08 -29.57 1.55
N ALA A 457 15.10 -28.83 1.99
CA ALA A 457 15.41 -28.71 3.42
C ALA A 457 14.27 -28.07 4.21
N ILE A 458 13.68 -26.99 3.69
CA ILE A 458 12.53 -26.34 4.32
C ILE A 458 11.31 -27.27 4.37
N CYS A 459 11.07 -28.09 3.35
CA CYS A 459 9.99 -29.09 3.40
C CYS A 459 10.18 -30.07 4.56
N VAL A 460 11.42 -30.53 4.79
CA VAL A 460 11.75 -31.42 5.93
C VAL A 460 11.52 -30.71 7.25
N ASP A 461 11.95 -29.45 7.38
CA ASP A 461 11.75 -28.65 8.61
C ASP A 461 10.26 -28.42 8.91
N GLU A 462 9.44 -28.22 7.88
CA GLU A 462 7.98 -28.05 8.01
C GLU A 462 7.21 -29.38 8.14
N GLY A 463 7.89 -30.52 8.05
CA GLY A 463 7.27 -31.84 8.15
C GLY A 463 6.41 -32.21 6.94
N ILE A 464 6.67 -31.62 5.77
CA ILE A 464 5.95 -31.94 4.52
C ILE A 464 6.84 -32.71 3.54
N THR A 465 6.23 -33.59 2.75
CA THR A 465 6.97 -34.34 1.72
C THR A 465 7.18 -33.45 0.49
N TYR A 466 8.40 -33.43 -0.04
CA TYR A 466 8.70 -32.73 -1.30
C TYR A 466 8.04 -33.45 -2.49
N ILE A 467 7.26 -32.72 -3.30
CA ILE A 467 6.54 -33.27 -4.47
C ILE A 467 7.08 -32.66 -5.76
N LYS A 468 6.85 -31.36 -5.94
CA LYS A 468 7.31 -30.55 -7.08
C LYS A 468 7.72 -29.20 -6.53
N LEU A 469 8.78 -28.61 -7.07
CA LEU A 469 9.33 -27.34 -6.58
C LEU A 469 8.25 -26.28 -6.34
N GLU A 470 7.39 -26.00 -7.33
CA GLU A 470 6.40 -24.94 -7.18
C GLU A 470 5.24 -25.30 -6.25
N GLN A 471 4.83 -26.56 -6.21
CA GLN A 471 3.79 -27.00 -5.27
C GLN A 471 4.33 -26.93 -3.84
N SER A 472 5.52 -27.47 -3.60
CA SER A 472 6.18 -27.43 -2.30
C SER A 472 6.43 -26.01 -1.82
N ARG A 473 6.74 -25.05 -2.71
CA ARG A 473 6.83 -23.63 -2.34
C ARG A 473 5.48 -23.05 -1.89
N VAL A 474 4.38 -23.43 -2.53
CA VAL A 474 3.03 -22.98 -2.15
C VAL A 474 2.65 -23.58 -0.79
N ASP A 475 2.86 -24.89 -0.61
CA ASP A 475 2.52 -25.59 0.63
C ASP A 475 3.33 -25.03 1.83
N VAL A 476 4.63 -24.82 1.66
CA VAL A 476 5.48 -24.15 2.68
C VAL A 476 5.01 -22.72 2.95
N ALA A 477 4.67 -21.96 1.90
CA ALA A 477 4.19 -20.59 2.06
C ALA A 477 2.88 -20.54 2.86
N GLU A 478 1.97 -21.48 2.64
CA GLU A 478 0.71 -21.58 3.36
C GLU A 478 0.91 -21.94 4.84
N ILE A 479 1.77 -22.91 5.16
CA ILE A 479 2.08 -23.30 6.55
C ILE A 479 2.72 -22.13 7.31
N ARG A 480 3.72 -21.47 6.71
CA ARG A 480 4.39 -20.34 7.34
C ARG A 480 3.49 -19.13 7.48
N ALA A 481 2.65 -18.84 6.49
CA ALA A 481 1.68 -17.76 6.57
C ALA A 481 0.67 -17.96 7.70
N SER A 482 0.19 -19.19 7.90
CA SER A 482 -0.71 -19.53 9.02
C SER A 482 -0.05 -19.32 10.38
N ARG A 483 1.23 -19.66 10.54
CA ARG A 483 1.98 -19.41 11.79
C ARG A 483 2.21 -17.92 12.05
N ASP A 484 2.59 -17.16 11.02
CA ASP A 484 2.80 -15.72 11.13
C ASP A 484 1.49 -15.00 11.48
N TYR A 485 0.37 -15.41 10.88
CA TYR A 485 -0.94 -14.86 11.21
C TYR A 485 -1.37 -15.19 12.65
N ALA A 486 -1.14 -16.42 13.12
CA ALA A 486 -1.41 -16.78 14.51
C ALA A 486 -0.53 -15.99 15.51
N ALA A 487 0.73 -15.71 15.16
CA ALA A 487 1.60 -14.84 15.96
C ALA A 487 1.10 -13.39 15.97
N TRP A 488 0.68 -12.88 14.81
CA TRP A 488 0.09 -11.55 14.67
C TRP A 488 -1.19 -11.41 15.50
N LEU A 489 -2.05 -12.43 15.53
CA LEU A 489 -3.24 -12.45 16.39
C LEU A 489 -2.89 -12.42 17.88
N LYS A 490 -1.81 -13.09 18.30
CA LYS A 490 -1.34 -13.03 19.70
C LYS A 490 -0.80 -11.66 20.07
N GLU A 491 -0.08 -11.01 19.17
CA GLU A 491 0.44 -9.64 19.35
C GLU A 491 -0.68 -8.60 19.37
N LYS A 492 -1.76 -8.84 18.60
CA LYS A 492 -2.99 -8.03 18.60
C LYS A 492 -3.97 -8.38 19.72
N GLY A 493 -3.70 -9.43 20.49
CA GLY A 493 -4.50 -9.83 21.65
C GLY A 493 -4.54 -8.74 22.73
N PRO A 494 -5.44 -8.85 23.73
CA PRO A 494 -6.10 -7.75 24.44
C PRO A 494 -5.18 -6.97 25.38
N SER A 495 -4.16 -6.29 24.86
CA SER A 495 -3.31 -5.38 25.62
C SER A 495 -3.97 -4.02 25.88
N GLU A 496 -5.24 -3.82 25.47
CA GLU A 496 -5.92 -2.52 25.54
C GLU A 496 -7.23 -2.52 26.36
N GLU A 497 -7.67 -3.65 26.94
CA GLU A 497 -8.94 -3.71 27.68
C GLU A 497 -8.80 -4.00 29.19
N GLU A 498 -7.59 -4.23 29.72
CA GLU A 498 -7.40 -4.61 31.14
C GLU A 498 -7.02 -3.46 32.09
N ASP A 499 -6.90 -2.22 31.60
CA ASP A 499 -6.53 -1.04 32.42
C ASP A 499 -7.74 -0.16 32.84
N GLY A 500 -8.97 -0.66 32.71
CA GLY A 500 -10.18 0.17 32.80
C GLY A 500 -11.14 -0.06 33.99
N VAL A 501 -10.90 -1.01 34.89
CA VAL A 501 -11.88 -1.34 35.96
C VAL A 501 -11.19 -1.55 37.31
N ASP A 502 -10.72 -0.46 37.91
CA ASP A 502 -10.44 -0.37 39.35
C ASP A 502 -10.59 1.09 39.78
N ASP A 503 -11.84 1.59 39.84
CA ASP A 503 -12.25 2.71 40.70
C ASP A 503 -13.80 2.84 40.71
N VAL A 504 -14.46 2.05 41.55
CA VAL A 504 -15.80 2.33 42.13
C VAL A 504 -15.83 1.91 43.59
#